data_AF-A0A7L4TMQ3-F1
#
_entry.id   AF-A0A7L4TMQ3-F1
#
_cell.length_a   1.000
_cell.length_b   1.000
_cell.length_c   1.000
_cell.angle_alpha   90.00
_cell.angle_beta   90.00
_cell.angle_gamma   90.00
#
_symmetry.space_group_name_H-M   'P 1'
#
loop_
_entity.id
_entity.type
_entity.pdbx_description
1 polymer ?
#
loop_
_entity_poly.entity_id
_entity_poly.type
_entity_poly.pdbx_seq_one_letter_code
_entity_poly.pdbx_strand_id
1 'polypeptide(L)' 'MKSVGVVVEYNPLHNGHAYHLQEARRMSQADVVVAVMS' A
#
# COMPACT_ATOMS: atom_id res chain seq x y z
N MET A 1 13.43 10.24 3.91
CA MET A 1 12.69 9.12 3.32
C MET A 1 11.63 8.66 4.32
N LYS A 2 10.34 8.78 3.99
CA LYS A 2 9.21 8.31 4.80
C LYS A 2 8.58 7.08 4.16
N SER A 3 8.19 6.09 4.97
CA SER A 3 7.51 4.87 4.52
C SER A 3 6.13 4.71 5.15
N VAL A 4 5.23 4.06 4.44
CA VAL A 4 3.95 3.56 4.99
C VAL A 4 3.89 2.04 4.86
N GLY A 5 3.52 1.37 5.95
CA GLY A 5 3.34 -0.08 5.99
C GLY A 5 1.90 -0.47 5.68
N VAL A 6 1.70 -1.54 4.91
CA VAL A 6 0.39 -2.18 4.70
C VAL A 6 0.47 -3.68 5.00
N VAL A 7 -0.55 -4.23 5.65
CA VAL A 7 -0.71 -5.67 5.90
C VAL A 7 -1.84 -6.16 5.01
N VAL A 8 -1.55 -7.09 4.10
CA VAL A 8 -2.46 -7.41 2.98
C VAL A 8 -2.42 -8.88 2.60
N GLU A 9 -3.46 -9.33 1.91
CA GLU A 9 -3.47 -10.60 1.17
C GLU A 9 -4.07 -10.32 -0.21
N TYR A 10 -3.21 -10.05 -1.20
CA TYR A 10 -3.66 -9.66 -2.53
C TYR A 10 -3.83 -10.89 -3.44
N ASN A 11 -4.94 -11.61 -3.26
CA ASN A 11 -5.25 -12.85 -3.96
C ASN A 11 -6.57 -12.78 -4.78
N PRO A 12 -6.57 -12.19 -6.00
CA PRO A 12 -5.45 -11.56 -6.70
C PRO A 12 -5.33 -10.06 -6.37
N LEU A 13 -4.26 -9.43 -6.84
CA LEU A 13 -4.20 -7.98 -6.92
C LEU A 13 -5.29 -7.47 -7.87
N HIS A 14 -6.14 -6.55 -7.41
CA HIS A 14 -7.20 -5.93 -8.21
C HIS A 14 -7.20 -4.41 -8.04
N ASN A 15 -8.03 -3.69 -8.80
CA ASN A 15 -8.02 -2.22 -8.83
C ASN A 15 -8.24 -1.57 -7.45
N GLY A 16 -9.04 -2.19 -6.58
CA GLY A 16 -9.18 -1.75 -5.18
C GLY A 16 -7.86 -1.77 -4.38
N HIS A 17 -6.99 -2.76 -4.60
CA HIS A 17 -5.68 -2.85 -3.96
C HIS A 17 -4.74 -1.76 -4.49
N ALA A 18 -4.74 -1.53 -5.81
CA ALA A 18 -3.96 -0.46 -6.41
C ALA A 18 -4.37 0.92 -5.88
N TYR A 19 -5.68 1.17 -5.77
CA TYR A 19 -6.21 2.40 -5.19
C TYR A 19 -5.80 2.54 -3.71
N HIS A 20 -5.93 1.48 -2.92
CA HIS A 20 -5.52 1.45 -1.52
C HIS A 20 -4.03 1.80 -1.34
N LEU A 21 -3.13 1.22 -2.14
CA LEU A 21 -1.69 1.52 -2.08
C LEU A 21 -1.39 2.99 -2.44
N GLN A 22 -2.05 3.52 -3.48
CA GLN A 22 -1.92 4.92 -3.90
C GLN A 22 -2.38 5.87 -2.80
N GLU A 23 -3.53 5.58 -2.20
CA GLU A 23 -4.13 6.41 -1.17
C GLU A 23 -3.33 6.35 0.13
N ALA A 24 -2.85 5.17 0.53
CA ALA A 24 -1.97 4.99 1.68
C ALA A 24 -0.70 5.84 1.54
N ARG A 25 -0.07 5.83 0.35
CA ARG A 25 1.08 6.70 0.05
C ARG A 25 0.73 8.18 0.14
N ARG A 26 -0.40 8.59 -0.47
CA ARG A 26 -0.84 9.99 -0.54
C ARG A 26 -1.14 10.56 0.85
N MET A 27 -1.91 9.84 1.67
CA MET A 27 -2.33 10.28 3.00
C MET A 27 -1.15 10.33 4.00
N SER A 28 -0.24 9.36 3.91
CA SER A 28 0.95 9.31 4.79
C SER A 28 2.07 10.26 4.37
N GLN A 29 1.98 10.86 3.19
CA GLN A 29 3.06 11.63 2.57
C GLN A 29 4.37 10.80 2.48
N ALA A 30 4.23 9.50 2.23
CA ALA A 30 5.35 8.58 2.15
C ALA A 30 5.97 8.57 0.75
N ASP A 31 7.28 8.39 0.72
CA ASP A 31 8.04 8.18 -0.51
C ASP A 31 7.82 6.76 -1.03
N VAL A 32 7.65 5.80 -0.11
CA VAL A 32 7.56 4.37 -0.39
C VAL A 32 6.44 3.69 0.41
N VAL A 33 5.81 2.67 -0.20
CA VAL A 33 4.86 1.77 0.46
C VAL A 33 5.56 0.42 0.65
N VAL A 34 5.51 -0.14 1.87
CA VAL A 34 6.06 -1.45 2.21
C VAL A 34 4.92 -2.38 2.60
N ALA A 35 4.77 -3.48 1.89
CA ALA A 35 3.73 -4.47 2.16
C ALA A 35 4.32 -5.68 2.89
N VAL A 36 3.68 -6.11 3.97
CA VAL A 36 3.80 -7.47 4.51
C VAL A 36 2.57 -8.23 4.02
N MET A 37 2.80 -9.34 3.33
CA MET A 37 1.76 -10.11 2.65
C MET A 37 1.81 -11.57 3.10
N SER A 38 0.63 -12.19 3.24
CA SER A 38 0.48 -13.66 3.40
C SER A 38 1.19 -14.45 2.30
#